data_AF-A0A379G8W9-F1
#
_entry.id   AF-A0A379G8W9-F1
#
_cell.length_a   1.000
_cell.length_b   1.000
_cell.length_c   1.000
_cell.angle_alpha   90.00
_cell.angle_beta   90.00
_cell.angle_gamma   90.00
#
_symmetry.space_group_name_H-M   'P 1'
#
loop_
_entity.id
_entity.type
_entity.pdbx_description
1 polymer ?
#
loop_
_entity_poly.entity_id
_entity_poly.type
_entity_poly.pdbx_seq_one_letter_code
_entity_poly.pdbx_strand_id
1 'polypeptide(L)'
;MDIKELNDRQHRKQRQLREARLEIVAQLYKRGYSVRKIAKEVQARLQLEKLPNPSTIQSDIKKLLNEWREYRLDNIEDRMQLELERIDDCIIELWSAWEKSKTDYTQEQAKQKGSPIAGDAKKHSITEIEQQRKEIRKFGDVSYITEIRQQLAERRKLLGLYAPDKREVTGANGTPLNPANTQAKLNIEDLSEEELTTLYKIAAKRDKKEQ
;
A
#
# COMPACT_ATOMS: atom_id res chain seq x y z
N MET A 1 -19.08 16.28 50.49
CA MET A 1 -18.84 15.96 49.07
C MET A 1 -20.17 15.79 48.42
N ASP A 2 -20.42 16.55 47.35
CA ASP A 2 -21.65 16.47 46.58
C ASP A 2 -21.69 15.13 45.80
N ILE A 3 -22.87 14.53 45.66
CA ILE A 3 -23.07 13.24 44.98
C ILE A 3 -22.56 13.34 43.53
N LYS A 4 -22.71 14.52 42.93
CA LYS A 4 -22.22 14.83 41.59
C LYS A 4 -20.70 14.72 41.47
N GLU A 5 -19.96 15.29 42.41
CA GLU A 5 -18.48 15.26 42.42
C GLU A 5 -17.93 13.83 42.57
N LEU A 6 -18.61 13.00 43.35
CA LEU A 6 -18.29 11.58 43.53
C LEU A 6 -18.45 10.80 42.23
N ASN A 7 -19.57 11.00 41.52
CA ASN A 7 -19.81 10.35 40.22
C ASN A 7 -18.78 10.77 39.17
N ASP A 8 -18.47 12.06 39.09
CA ASP A 8 -17.48 12.58 38.13
C ASP A 8 -16.07 12.03 38.38
N ARG A 9 -15.70 11.80 39.65
CA ARG A 9 -14.43 11.17 40.01
C ARG A 9 -14.39 9.69 39.61
N GLN A 10 -15.50 8.96 39.78
CA GLN A 10 -15.60 7.56 39.38
C GLN A 10 -15.51 7.40 37.86
N HIS A 11 -16.22 8.21 37.08
CA HIS A 11 -16.16 8.17 35.61
C HIS A 11 -14.76 8.46 35.08
N ARG A 12 -14.04 9.44 35.66
CA ARG A 12 -12.65 9.73 35.32
C ARG A 12 -11.74 8.52 35.55
N LYS A 13 -11.86 7.86 36.70
CA LYS A 13 -11.08 6.66 37.03
C LYS A 13 -11.36 5.50 36.06
N GLN A 14 -12.63 5.30 35.70
CA GLN A 14 -13.02 4.26 34.72
C GLN A 14 -12.44 4.54 33.33
N ARG A 15 -12.44 5.81 32.90
CA ARG A 15 -11.87 6.22 31.61
C ARG A 15 -10.36 5.97 31.56
N GLN A 16 -9.63 6.39 32.58
CA GLN A 16 -8.18 6.17 32.69
C GLN A 16 -7.84 4.68 32.63
N LEU A 17 -8.60 3.85 33.36
CA LEU A 17 -8.41 2.41 33.34
C LEU A 17 -8.65 1.81 31.94
N ARG A 18 -9.68 2.29 31.24
CA ARG A 18 -9.97 1.87 29.86
C ARG A 18 -8.85 2.25 28.90
N GLU A 19 -8.33 3.47 29.00
CA GLU A 19 -7.23 3.96 28.15
C GLU A 19 -5.96 3.14 28.37
N ALA A 20 -5.55 2.92 29.62
CA ALA A 20 -4.40 2.08 29.96
C ALA A 20 -4.58 0.63 29.46
N ARG A 21 -5.80 0.09 29.54
CA ARG A 21 -6.11 -1.24 29.00
C ARG A 21 -5.99 -1.28 27.49
N LEU A 22 -6.51 -0.28 26.77
CA LEU A 22 -6.43 -0.19 25.31
C LEU A 22 -4.97 -0.18 24.83
N GLU A 23 -4.08 0.53 25.53
CA GLU A 23 -2.66 0.56 25.20
C GLU A 23 -2.01 -0.83 25.31
N ILE A 24 -2.25 -1.54 26.41
CA ILE A 24 -1.73 -2.90 26.63
C ILE A 24 -2.28 -3.87 25.58
N VAL A 25 -3.60 -3.81 25.33
CA VAL A 25 -4.27 -4.66 24.33
C VAL A 25 -3.70 -4.38 22.94
N ALA A 26 -3.52 -3.12 22.56
CA ALA A 26 -2.94 -2.72 21.28
C ALA A 26 -1.56 -3.33 21.06
N GLN A 27 -0.66 -3.20 22.03
CA GLN A 27 0.71 -3.71 21.93
C GLN A 27 0.74 -5.25 21.83
N LEU A 28 0.00 -5.95 22.69
CA LEU A 28 0.03 -7.41 22.74
C LEU A 28 -0.69 -8.07 21.56
N TYR A 29 -1.78 -7.46 21.10
CA TYR A 29 -2.48 -7.92 19.91
C TYR A 29 -1.60 -7.79 18.66
N LYS A 30 -0.88 -6.67 18.49
CA LYS A 30 0.11 -6.50 17.41
C LYS A 30 1.22 -7.56 17.44
N ARG A 31 1.56 -8.08 18.62
CA ARG A 31 2.55 -9.17 18.81
C ARG A 31 1.95 -10.57 18.65
N GLY A 32 0.67 -10.71 18.28
CA GLY A 32 0.03 -11.99 18.00
C GLY A 32 -0.45 -12.77 19.24
N TYR A 33 -0.56 -12.12 20.40
CA TYR A 33 -1.03 -12.80 21.61
C TYR A 33 -2.52 -13.15 21.51
N SER A 34 -2.92 -14.34 21.98
CA SER A 34 -4.33 -14.72 22.08
C SER A 34 -5.09 -13.87 23.11
N VAL A 35 -6.39 -13.64 22.91
CA VAL A 35 -7.27 -12.88 23.82
C VAL A 35 -7.14 -13.30 25.28
N ARG A 36 -7.06 -14.60 25.56
CA ARG A 36 -6.91 -15.14 26.91
C ARG A 36 -5.56 -14.77 27.56
N LYS A 37 -4.47 -14.76 26.78
CA LYS A 37 -3.15 -14.32 27.26
C LYS A 37 -3.13 -12.81 27.49
N ILE A 38 -3.74 -12.03 26.59
CA ILE A 38 -3.89 -10.58 26.74
C ILE A 38 -4.65 -10.25 28.03
N ALA A 39 -5.76 -10.94 28.32
CA ALA A 39 -6.53 -10.71 29.55
C ALA A 39 -5.68 -10.90 30.82
N LYS A 40 -4.84 -11.95 30.85
CA LYS A 40 -3.92 -12.22 31.98
C LYS A 40 -2.85 -11.13 32.11
N GLU A 41 -2.26 -10.72 31.00
CA GLU A 41 -1.26 -9.64 30.98
C GLU A 41 -1.86 -8.29 31.43
N VAL A 42 -3.08 -7.97 30.98
CA VAL A 42 -3.80 -6.78 31.42
C VAL A 42 -4.05 -6.83 32.92
N GLN A 43 -4.48 -7.98 33.46
CA GLN A 43 -4.69 -8.14 34.90
C GLN A 43 -3.39 -7.88 35.68
N ALA A 44 -2.28 -8.49 35.25
CA ALA A 44 -1.00 -8.38 35.92
C ALA A 44 -0.45 -6.94 35.89
N ARG A 45 -0.49 -6.28 34.72
CA ARG A 45 0.08 -4.94 34.55
C ARG A 45 -0.76 -3.84 35.20
N LEU A 46 -2.09 -3.96 35.16
CA LEU A 46 -3.01 -3.00 35.80
C LEU A 46 -3.34 -3.36 37.24
N GLN A 47 -2.75 -4.43 37.78
CA GLN A 47 -2.96 -4.91 39.16
C GLN A 47 -4.45 -5.08 39.51
N LEU A 48 -5.21 -5.68 38.60
CA LEU A 48 -6.66 -5.84 38.76
C LEU A 48 -6.97 -7.04 39.66
N GLU A 49 -7.89 -6.84 40.60
CA GLU A 49 -8.37 -7.89 41.51
C GLU A 49 -8.99 -9.08 40.75
N LYS A 50 -9.66 -8.80 39.62
CA LYS A 50 -10.32 -9.81 38.80
C LYS A 50 -9.76 -9.83 37.39
N LEU A 51 -9.69 -11.03 36.81
CA LEU A 51 -9.33 -11.22 35.43
C LEU A 51 -10.35 -10.51 34.51
N PRO A 52 -9.92 -9.64 33.59
CA PRO A 52 -10.81 -9.02 32.62
C PRO A 52 -11.55 -10.06 31.78
N ASN A 53 -12.83 -9.82 31.53
CA ASN A 53 -13.64 -10.70 30.68
C ASN A 53 -13.03 -10.74 29.26
N PRO A 54 -12.79 -11.94 28.67
CA PRO A 54 -12.33 -12.07 27.30
C PRO A 54 -13.18 -11.29 26.28
N SER A 55 -14.49 -11.17 26.49
CA SER A 55 -15.37 -10.37 25.64
C SER A 55 -15.02 -8.88 25.68
N THR A 56 -14.59 -8.36 26.83
CA THR A 56 -14.16 -6.96 26.96
C THR A 56 -12.88 -6.72 26.14
N ILE A 57 -11.92 -7.64 26.24
CA ILE A 57 -10.69 -7.57 25.44
C ILE A 57 -11.02 -7.67 23.93
N GLN A 58 -11.97 -8.52 23.55
CA GLN A 58 -12.41 -8.62 22.16
C GLN A 58 -13.06 -7.32 21.65
N SER A 59 -13.88 -6.66 22.47
CA SER A 59 -14.47 -5.37 22.12
C SER A 59 -13.41 -4.27 21.99
N ASP A 60 -12.41 -4.26 22.88
CA ASP A 60 -11.28 -3.34 22.79
C ASP A 60 -10.44 -3.58 21.52
N ILE A 61 -10.20 -4.84 21.15
CA ILE A 61 -9.55 -5.21 19.88
C ILE A 61 -10.37 -4.69 18.69
N LYS A 62 -11.69 -4.92 18.67
CA LYS A 62 -12.55 -4.41 17.59
C LYS A 62 -12.49 -2.88 17.48
N LYS A 63 -12.52 -2.18 18.62
CA LYS A 63 -12.39 -0.73 18.67
C LYS A 63 -11.04 -0.28 18.07
N LEU A 64 -9.94 -0.88 18.51
CA LEU A 64 -8.60 -0.58 18.00
C LEU A 64 -8.48 -0.88 16.50
N LEU A 65 -9.05 -1.98 16.02
CA LEU A 65 -9.07 -2.31 14.59
C LEU A 65 -9.85 -1.29 13.76
N ASN A 66 -10.95 -0.75 14.30
CA ASN A 66 -11.71 0.31 13.64
C ASN A 66 -10.93 1.63 13.65
N GLU A 67 -10.37 2.05 14.79
CA GLU A 67 -9.53 3.26 14.87
C GLU A 67 -8.32 3.17 13.94
N TRP A 68 -7.65 2.00 13.88
CA TRP A 68 -6.53 1.80 12.94
C TRP A 68 -6.98 1.72 11.49
N ARG A 69 -8.23 1.32 11.22
CA ARG A 69 -8.79 1.35 9.87
C ARG A 69 -9.11 2.77 9.46
N GLU A 70 -9.75 3.56 10.32
CA GLU A 70 -10.04 4.98 10.12
C GLU A 70 -8.75 5.76 9.92
N TYR A 71 -7.77 5.65 10.84
CA TYR A 71 -6.46 6.28 10.68
C TYR A 71 -5.74 5.81 9.41
N ARG A 72 -5.88 4.53 9.02
CA ARG A 72 -5.29 4.05 7.75
C ARG A 72 -6.00 4.66 6.54
N LEU A 73 -7.33 4.81 6.57
CA LEU A 73 -8.09 5.42 5.48
C LEU A 73 -7.72 6.90 5.34
N ASP A 74 -7.66 7.65 6.44
CA ASP A 74 -7.18 9.04 6.44
C ASP A 74 -5.76 9.14 5.84
N ASN A 75 -4.84 8.25 6.28
CA ASN A 75 -3.50 8.18 5.68
C ASN A 75 -3.49 7.76 4.20
N ILE A 76 -4.45 6.97 3.73
CA ILE A 76 -4.57 6.58 2.32
C ILE A 76 -5.04 7.79 1.52
N GLU A 77 -6.01 8.54 2.02
CA GLU A 77 -6.50 9.78 1.42
C GLU A 77 -5.39 10.83 1.34
N ASP A 78 -4.65 11.06 2.44
CA ASP A 78 -3.51 11.97 2.49
C ASP A 78 -2.39 11.54 1.53
N ARG A 79 -2.09 10.24 1.46
CA ARG A 79 -1.12 9.70 0.50
C ARG A 79 -1.60 9.88 -0.94
N MET A 80 -2.87 9.60 -1.22
CA MET A 80 -3.44 9.79 -2.55
C MET A 80 -3.37 11.25 -2.97
N GLN A 81 -3.70 12.17 -2.07
CA GLN A 81 -3.59 13.62 -2.29
C GLN A 81 -2.15 14.04 -2.59
N LEU A 82 -1.17 13.56 -1.81
CA LEU A 82 0.25 13.83 -2.06
C LEU A 82 0.71 13.32 -3.43
N GLU A 83 0.29 12.11 -3.83
CA GLU A 83 0.63 11.59 -5.16
C GLU A 83 -0.05 12.37 -6.29
N LEU A 84 -1.30 12.84 -6.09
CA LEU A 84 -1.98 13.72 -7.05
C LEU A 84 -1.23 15.05 -7.20
N GLU A 85 -0.78 15.65 -6.11
CA GLU A 85 0.02 16.90 -6.13
C GLU A 85 1.34 16.71 -6.87
N ARG A 86 2.06 15.61 -6.63
CA ARG A 86 3.29 15.29 -7.38
C ARG A 86 3.05 15.14 -8.87
N ILE A 87 1.96 14.49 -9.27
CA ILE A 87 1.58 14.34 -10.68
C ILE A 87 1.28 15.72 -11.29
N ASP A 88 0.54 16.57 -10.57
CA ASP A 88 0.19 17.92 -11.02
C ASP A 88 1.46 18.79 -11.18
N ASP A 89 2.43 18.72 -10.25
CA ASP A 89 3.74 19.39 -10.36
C ASP A 89 4.52 18.92 -11.59
N CYS A 90 4.62 17.59 -11.81
CA CYS A 90 5.30 17.04 -12.99
C CYS A 90 4.63 17.50 -14.29
N ILE A 91 3.30 17.58 -14.34
CA ILE A 91 2.57 18.06 -15.52
C ILE A 91 2.91 19.53 -15.80
N ILE A 92 3.01 20.38 -14.77
CA ILE A 92 3.39 21.80 -14.89
C ILE A 92 4.80 21.93 -15.48
N GLU A 93 5.76 21.15 -14.98
CA GLU A 93 7.13 21.15 -15.49
C GLU A 93 7.19 20.68 -16.95
N LEU A 94 6.47 19.61 -17.30
CA LEU A 94 6.40 19.08 -18.66
C LEU A 94 5.76 20.07 -19.64
N TRP A 95 4.71 20.78 -19.24
CA TRP A 95 4.14 21.86 -20.05
C TRP A 95 5.14 22.98 -20.29
N SER A 96 5.89 23.37 -19.25
CA SER A 96 6.94 24.38 -19.37
C SER A 96 8.05 23.93 -20.33
N ALA A 97 8.45 22.66 -20.27
CA ALA A 97 9.42 22.06 -21.19
C ALA A 97 8.90 21.99 -22.62
N TRP A 98 7.62 21.62 -22.81
CA TRP A 98 6.95 21.64 -24.11
C TRP A 98 6.93 23.04 -24.71
N GLU A 99 6.52 24.06 -23.95
CA GLU A 99 6.52 25.45 -24.39
C GLU A 99 7.91 25.91 -24.81
N LYS A 100 8.92 25.61 -24.00
CA LYS A 100 10.33 25.90 -24.32
C LYS A 100 10.82 25.15 -25.56
N SER A 101 10.37 23.92 -25.78
CA SER A 101 10.80 23.11 -26.93
C SER A 101 10.33 23.65 -28.29
N LYS A 102 9.33 24.56 -28.29
CA LYS A 102 8.84 25.25 -29.49
C LYS A 102 9.63 26.52 -29.82
N THR A 103 10.57 26.94 -28.98
CA THR A 103 11.32 28.18 -29.25
C THR A 103 12.38 27.93 -30.31
N ASP A 104 12.31 28.72 -31.38
CA ASP A 104 13.36 28.78 -32.40
C ASP A 104 14.67 29.29 -31.80
N TYR A 105 15.79 28.80 -32.30
CA TYR A 105 17.11 29.31 -31.89
C TYR A 105 18.09 29.33 -33.06
N THR A 106 19.09 30.19 -32.92
CA THR A 106 20.22 30.24 -33.85
C THR A 106 21.35 29.38 -33.29
N GLN A 107 21.85 28.44 -34.09
CA GLN A 107 23.07 27.71 -33.79
C GLN A 107 24.24 28.36 -34.54
N GLU A 108 25.26 28.77 -33.80
CA GLU A 108 26.51 29.27 -34.36
C GLU A 108 27.61 28.24 -34.12
N GLN A 109 28.33 27.88 -35.18
CA GLN A 109 29.49 27.01 -35.12
C GLN A 109 30.67 27.73 -35.75
N ALA A 110 31.79 27.79 -35.03
CA ALA A 110 33.05 28.30 -35.55
C ALA A 110 34.04 27.14 -35.62
N LYS A 111 34.63 26.92 -36.80
CA LYS A 111 35.75 26.01 -37.00
C LYS A 111 36.99 26.84 -37.30
N GLN A 112 38.06 26.59 -36.55
CA GLN A 112 39.35 27.21 -36.79
C GLN A 112 40.31 26.13 -37.27
N LYS A 113 40.97 26.36 -38.41
CA LYS A 113 42.08 25.53 -38.88
C LYS A 113 43.37 26.33 -38.74
N GLY A 114 44.40 25.67 -38.23
CA GLY A 114 45.71 26.27 -38.04
C GLY A 114 46.84 25.31 -38.34
N SER A 115 48.00 25.87 -38.68
CA SER A 115 49.25 25.15 -38.91
C SER A 115 50.22 25.40 -37.75
N PRO A 116 51.04 24.42 -37.33
CA PRO A 116 52.02 24.62 -36.27
C PRO A 116 53.05 25.69 -36.65
N ILE A 117 53.41 26.54 -35.68
CA ILE A 117 54.43 27.59 -35.86
C ILE A 117 55.81 26.95 -35.74
N ALA A 118 56.70 27.26 -36.67
CA ALA A 118 58.06 26.72 -36.68
C ALA A 118 58.81 27.09 -35.38
N GLY A 119 59.32 26.07 -34.68
CA GLY A 119 60.08 26.20 -33.43
C GLY A 119 59.31 25.94 -32.15
N ASP A 120 57.97 25.83 -32.19
CA ASP A 120 57.17 25.55 -30.99
C ASP A 120 55.90 24.76 -31.34
N ALA A 121 55.95 23.44 -31.20
CA ALA A 121 54.87 22.52 -31.59
C ALA A 121 53.56 22.73 -30.82
N LYS A 122 53.56 23.52 -29.74
CA LYS A 122 52.37 23.87 -28.96
C LYS A 122 51.66 25.13 -29.44
N LYS A 123 52.25 25.92 -30.35
CA LYS A 123 51.61 27.12 -30.92
C LYS A 123 51.17 26.86 -32.36
N HIS A 124 49.90 27.12 -32.63
CA HIS A 124 49.33 27.04 -33.98
C HIS A 124 49.00 28.44 -34.49
N SER A 125 49.40 28.74 -35.72
CA SER A 125 48.96 29.91 -36.46
C SER A 125 47.61 29.57 -37.10
N ILE A 126 46.57 30.31 -36.70
CA ILE A 126 45.24 30.18 -37.30
C ILE A 126 45.34 30.70 -38.74
N THR A 127 45.04 29.83 -39.69
CA THR A 127 45.16 30.09 -41.13
C THR A 127 43.80 30.29 -41.79
N GLU A 128 42.75 29.72 -41.20
CA GLU A 128 41.38 29.81 -41.72
C GLU A 128 40.37 29.77 -40.56
N ILE A 129 39.37 30.64 -40.62
CA ILE A 129 38.23 30.67 -39.70
C ILE A 129 36.97 30.53 -40.54
N GLU A 130 36.23 29.44 -40.33
CA GLU A 130 34.92 29.22 -40.94
C GLU A 130 33.85 29.44 -39.87
N GLN A 131 32.92 30.36 -40.13
CA GLN A 131 31.76 30.62 -39.27
C GLN A 131 30.49 30.16 -40.00
N GLN A 132 29.72 29.30 -39.36
CA GLN A 132 28.43 28.84 -39.85
C GLN A 132 27.34 29.25 -38.87
N ARG A 133 26.34 29.98 -39.37
CA ARG A 133 25.13 30.34 -38.64
C ARG A 133 23.94 29.59 -39.23
N LYS A 134 23.23 28.84 -38.41
CA LYS A 134 22.05 28.07 -38.81
C LYS A 134 20.85 28.48 -37.95
N GLU A 135 19.80 28.95 -38.59
CA GLU A 135 18.51 29.16 -37.93
C GLU A 135 17.76 27.83 -37.84
N ILE A 136 17.41 27.42 -36.63
CA ILE A 136 16.69 26.17 -36.37
C ILE A 136 15.29 26.55 -35.90
N ARG A 137 14.31 26.25 -36.74
CA ARG A 137 12.89 26.35 -36.38
C ARG A 137 12.43 25.09 -35.65
N LYS A 138 11.71 25.27 -34.55
CA LYS A 138 11.22 24.19 -33.69
C LYS A 138 9.70 24.14 -33.70
N PHE A 139 9.15 22.93 -33.70
CA PHE A 139 7.70 22.68 -33.66
C PHE A 139 7.25 22.03 -32.35
N GLY A 140 8.14 22.00 -31.35
CA GLY A 140 7.94 21.30 -30.09
C GLY A 140 8.38 19.83 -30.15
N ASP A 141 8.77 19.30 -28.99
CA ASP A 141 9.13 17.89 -28.85
C ASP A 141 7.93 17.08 -28.33
N VAL A 142 7.39 16.21 -29.19
CA VAL A 142 6.19 15.40 -28.93
C VAL A 142 6.36 14.51 -27.70
N SER A 143 7.60 14.18 -27.32
CA SER A 143 7.90 13.34 -26.16
C SER A 143 7.31 13.91 -24.87
N TYR A 144 7.34 15.23 -24.68
CA TYR A 144 6.73 15.89 -23.51
C TYR A 144 5.21 15.71 -23.48
N ILE A 145 4.54 15.79 -24.62
CA ILE A 145 3.08 15.58 -24.72
C ILE A 145 2.72 14.12 -24.45
N THR A 146 3.53 13.16 -24.89
CA THR A 146 3.34 11.75 -24.57
C THR A 146 3.46 11.51 -23.06
N GLU A 147 4.47 12.10 -22.41
CA GLU A 147 4.64 11.98 -20.96
C GLU A 147 3.50 12.64 -20.18
N ILE A 148 3.02 13.83 -20.60
CA ILE A 148 1.84 14.49 -20.01
C ILE A 148 0.61 13.57 -20.09
N ARG A 149 0.39 12.90 -21.23
CA ARG A 149 -0.73 11.96 -21.39
C ARG A 149 -0.62 10.77 -20.43
N GLN A 150 0.60 10.27 -20.20
CA GLN A 150 0.87 9.20 -19.25
C GLN A 150 0.59 9.64 -17.81
N GLN A 151 1.08 10.80 -17.40
CA GLN A 151 0.80 11.37 -16.07
C GLN A 151 -0.71 11.59 -15.83
N LEU A 152 -1.43 12.11 -16.83
CA LEU A 152 -2.89 12.24 -16.77
C LEU A 152 -3.62 10.89 -16.68
N ALA A 153 -3.08 9.82 -17.26
CA ALA A 153 -3.65 8.49 -17.12
C ALA A 153 -3.47 7.95 -15.69
N GLU A 154 -2.30 8.11 -15.08
CA GLU A 154 -2.07 7.73 -13.68
C GLU A 154 -2.96 8.55 -12.72
N ARG A 155 -3.13 9.86 -12.96
CA ARG A 155 -4.07 10.71 -12.21
C ARG A 155 -5.49 10.17 -12.22
N ARG A 156 -5.99 9.74 -13.39
CA ARG A 156 -7.34 9.16 -13.53
C ARG A 156 -7.49 7.81 -12.84
N LYS A 157 -6.41 7.01 -12.79
CA LYS A 157 -6.38 5.74 -12.03
C LYS A 157 -6.47 5.99 -10.53
N LEU A 158 -5.70 6.94 -10.00
CA LEU A 158 -5.76 7.32 -8.58
C LEU A 158 -7.15 7.84 -8.19
N LEU A 159 -7.79 8.63 -9.06
CA LEU A 159 -9.16 9.12 -8.85
C LEU A 159 -10.25 8.06 -9.05
N GLY A 160 -9.90 6.83 -9.45
CA GLY A 160 -10.88 5.76 -9.67
C GLY A 160 -11.83 5.99 -10.85
N LEU A 161 -11.44 6.81 -11.83
CA LEU A 161 -12.27 7.12 -13.01
C LEU A 161 -12.29 5.98 -14.04
N TYR A 162 -11.41 5.01 -13.89
CA TYR A 162 -11.42 3.79 -14.71
C TYR A 162 -12.27 2.70 -14.06
N ALA A 163 -12.95 1.91 -14.89
CA ALA A 163 -13.66 0.74 -14.43
C ALA A 163 -12.69 -0.23 -13.72
N PRO A 164 -13.11 -0.91 -12.64
CA PRO A 164 -12.25 -1.86 -11.95
C PRO A 164 -11.86 -3.00 -12.90
N ASP A 165 -10.56 -3.24 -13.05
CA ASP A 165 -10.09 -4.41 -13.79
C ASP A 165 -10.43 -5.68 -13.00
N LYS A 166 -11.22 -6.58 -13.59
CA LYS A 166 -11.47 -7.90 -13.02
C LYS A 166 -10.17 -8.72 -13.09
N ARG A 167 -9.47 -8.83 -11.97
CA ARG A 167 -8.32 -9.73 -11.82
C ARG A 167 -8.76 -11.02 -11.15
N GLU A 168 -8.76 -12.10 -11.91
CA GLU A 168 -9.02 -13.44 -11.36
C GLU A 168 -7.72 -13.96 -10.75
N VAL A 169 -7.73 -14.17 -9.43
CA VAL A 169 -6.59 -14.79 -8.75
C VAL A 169 -6.66 -16.29 -9.03
N THR A 170 -5.73 -16.78 -9.85
CA THR A 170 -5.57 -18.19 -10.16
C THR A 170 -4.31 -18.73 -9.50
N GLY A 171 -4.29 -20.04 -9.22
CA GLY A 171 -3.11 -20.78 -8.83
C GLY A 171 -2.10 -20.88 -9.98
N ALA A 172 -0.98 -21.56 -9.74
CA ALA A 172 0.05 -21.77 -10.76
C ALA A 172 -0.57 -22.28 -12.08
N ASN A 173 -0.22 -21.65 -13.20
CA ASN A 173 -0.72 -21.98 -14.54
C ASN A 173 -2.24 -21.87 -14.74
N GLY A 174 -2.92 -20.96 -14.03
CA GLY A 174 -4.37 -20.77 -14.21
C GLY A 174 -5.23 -21.80 -13.48
N THR A 175 -4.64 -22.59 -12.59
CA THR A 175 -5.38 -23.60 -11.81
C THR A 175 -6.32 -22.92 -10.81
N PRO A 176 -7.48 -23.52 -10.48
CA PRO A 176 -8.33 -23.01 -9.41
C PRO A 176 -7.57 -22.96 -8.08
N LEU A 177 -7.73 -21.86 -7.31
CA LEU A 177 -7.13 -21.72 -5.97
C LEU A 177 -7.67 -22.75 -4.97
N ASN A 178 -8.84 -23.31 -5.23
CA ASN A 178 -9.38 -24.41 -4.45
C ASN A 178 -8.92 -25.75 -5.05
N PRO A 179 -8.36 -26.67 -4.24
CA PRO A 179 -8.18 -28.04 -4.69
C PRO A 179 -9.54 -28.62 -5.08
N ALA A 180 -9.60 -29.39 -6.17
CA ALA A 180 -10.81 -30.01 -6.72
C ALA A 180 -11.62 -30.89 -5.72
N ASN A 181 -11.10 -31.08 -4.51
CA ASN A 181 -11.65 -31.96 -3.49
C ASN A 181 -12.71 -31.32 -2.56
N THR A 182 -13.02 -30.03 -2.67
CA THR A 182 -14.10 -29.45 -1.84
C THR A 182 -15.51 -29.84 -2.33
N GLN A 183 -15.62 -30.43 -3.53
CA GLN A 183 -16.87 -30.94 -4.08
C GLN A 183 -16.72 -32.34 -4.71
N ALA A 184 -15.65 -33.08 -4.36
CA ALA A 184 -15.64 -34.51 -4.67
C ALA A 184 -16.72 -35.16 -3.79
N LYS A 185 -17.89 -35.42 -4.38
CA LYS A 185 -18.80 -36.42 -3.85
C LYS A 185 -17.97 -37.71 -3.76
N LEU A 186 -17.51 -38.05 -2.56
CA LEU A 186 -16.94 -39.36 -2.29
C LEU A 186 -18.06 -40.36 -2.58
N ASN A 187 -17.98 -41.01 -3.74
CA ASN A 187 -18.92 -42.08 -4.07
C ASN A 187 -18.57 -43.25 -3.15
N ILE A 188 -19.56 -43.74 -2.42
CA ILE A 188 -19.40 -44.84 -1.45
C ILE A 188 -18.84 -46.10 -2.14
N GLU A 189 -19.09 -46.24 -3.44
CA GLU A 189 -18.63 -47.33 -4.30
C GLU A 189 -17.11 -47.35 -4.52
N ASP A 190 -16.42 -46.21 -4.37
CA ASP A 190 -14.97 -46.08 -4.57
C ASP A 190 -14.18 -46.33 -3.26
N LEU A 191 -14.86 -46.60 -2.13
CA LEU A 191 -14.20 -46.85 -0.85
C LEU A 191 -13.93 -48.34 -0.65
N SER A 192 -12.76 -48.65 -0.10
CA SER A 192 -12.44 -50.04 0.29
C SER A 192 -13.35 -50.53 1.42
N GLU A 193 -13.52 -51.85 1.53
CA GLU A 193 -14.33 -52.46 2.60
C GLU A 193 -13.86 -52.02 3.99
N GLU A 194 -12.55 -51.89 4.19
CA GLU A 194 -11.97 -51.43 5.46
C GLU A 194 -12.40 -50.00 5.80
N GLU A 195 -12.33 -49.09 4.83
CA GLU A 195 -12.75 -47.69 5.00
C GLU A 195 -14.25 -47.58 5.28
N LEU A 196 -15.08 -48.37 4.59
CA LEU A 196 -16.52 -48.45 4.85
C LEU A 196 -16.80 -48.90 6.29
N THR A 197 -16.12 -49.93 6.79
CA THR A 197 -16.32 -50.37 8.18
C THR A 197 -15.93 -49.29 9.19
N THR A 198 -14.89 -48.50 8.92
CA THR A 198 -14.50 -47.41 9.81
C THR A 198 -15.53 -46.28 9.83
N LEU A 199 -16.10 -45.93 8.67
CA LEU A 199 -17.18 -44.95 8.58
C LEU A 199 -18.43 -45.40 9.32
N TYR A 200 -18.85 -46.66 9.16
CA TYR A 200 -19.99 -47.21 9.90
C TYR A 200 -19.75 -47.18 11.42
N LYS A 201 -18.54 -47.47 11.89
CA LYS A 201 -18.18 -47.36 13.32
C LYS A 201 -18.25 -45.92 13.83
N ILE A 202 -17.85 -44.95 13.02
CA ILE A 202 -17.91 -43.52 13.37
C ILE A 202 -19.36 -43.04 13.42
N ALA A 203 -20.19 -43.42 12.44
CA ALA A 203 -21.62 -43.10 12.41
C ALA A 203 -22.35 -43.68 13.65
N ALA A 204 -22.13 -44.96 13.96
CA ALA A 204 -22.73 -45.59 15.13
C ALA A 204 -22.31 -44.95 16.47
N LYS A 205 -21.09 -44.39 16.55
CA LYS A 205 -20.65 -43.61 17.72
C LYS A 205 -21.31 -42.25 17.82
N ARG A 206 -21.66 -41.64 16.69
CA ARG A 206 -22.34 -40.35 16.63
C ARG A 206 -23.79 -40.47 17.08
N ASP A 207 -24.51 -41.46 16.56
CA ASP A 207 -25.91 -41.70 16.92
C ASP A 207 -26.08 -42.06 18.40
N LYS A 208 -25.12 -42.79 18.98
CA LYS A 208 -25.07 -43.06 20.44
C LYS A 208 -24.75 -41.84 21.31
N LYS A 209 -24.28 -40.75 20.71
CA LYS A 209 -23.93 -39.50 21.41
C LYS A 209 -25.02 -38.44 21.29
N GLU A 210 -25.98 -38.65 20.40
CA GLU A 210 -27.16 -37.81 20.18
C GLU A 210 -28.44 -38.35 20.87
N GLN A 211 -28.39 -39.55 21.47
CA GLN A 211 -29.35 -40.08 22.45
C GLN A 211 -28.94 -39.77 23.89
#